data_AF-A0A183F043-F1
#
_entry.id   AF-A0A183F043-F1
#
_cell.length_a   1.000
_cell.length_b   1.000
_cell.length_c   1.000
_cell.angle_alpha   90.00
_cell.angle_beta   90.00
_cell.angle_gamma   90.00
#
_symmetry.space_group_name_H-M   'P 1'
#
loop_
_entity.id
_entity.type
_entity.pdbx_description
1 polymer ?
#
loop_
_entity_poly.entity_id
_entity_poly.type
_entity_poly.pdbx_seq_one_letter_code
_entity_poly.pdbx_strand_id
1 'polypeptide(L)'
;MVTTEEETDEGEEEDIEVPKAMGDIFESDSGRSLDVVWRIFYNLMKETIEECCSNPPRSPVRELLEMEPDRARFSKLERILESGKVRVTVDILGKCRFTGMGRSYRIANYTAAKRALRYLRSLKNRKERAAMKI
;
A
#
# COMPACT_ATOMS: atom_id res chain seq x y z
N MET A 1 12.17 7.67 22.92
CA MET A 1 12.94 6.60 22.25
C MET A 1 12.40 6.52 20.83
N VAL A 2 13.08 7.13 19.86
CA VAL A 2 12.70 7.02 18.45
C VAL A 2 13.07 5.60 18.03
N THR A 3 12.09 4.76 17.72
CA THR A 3 12.37 3.46 17.12
C THR A 3 12.77 3.72 15.67
N THR A 4 14.08 3.74 15.42
CA THR A 4 14.64 3.59 14.08
C THR A 4 14.75 2.08 13.85
N GLU A 5 13.79 1.51 13.13
CA GLU A 5 13.98 0.16 12.58
C GLU A 5 15.01 0.31 11.44
N GLU A 6 16.30 0.37 11.79
CA GLU A 6 17.42 0.37 10.84
C GLU A 6 17.71 -1.03 10.29
N GLU A 7 17.12 -2.09 10.86
CA GLU A 7 17.35 -3.47 10.42
C GLU A 7 16.05 -4.29 10.41
N THR A 8 15.20 -4.04 9.42
CA THR A 8 14.36 -5.09 8.85
C THR A 8 14.51 -5.04 7.34
N ASP A 9 15.69 -5.50 6.89
CA ASP A 9 15.74 -6.22 5.63
C ASP A 9 15.14 -7.61 5.83
N GLU A 10 14.79 -8.27 4.74
CA GLU A 10 14.27 -9.65 4.66
C GLU A 10 12.76 -9.80 4.83
N GLY A 11 12.09 -9.53 3.72
CA GLY A 11 10.73 -9.93 3.47
C GLY A 11 10.38 -9.35 2.13
N GLU A 12 10.90 -10.00 1.08
CA GLU A 12 10.45 -9.86 -0.29
C GLU A 12 8.91 -9.84 -0.26
N GLU A 13 8.30 -8.65 -0.29
CA GLU A 13 7.02 -8.53 -0.96
C GLU A 13 7.40 -8.86 -2.41
N GLU A 14 7.40 -10.16 -2.75
CA GLU A 14 7.61 -10.63 -4.12
C GLU A 14 6.60 -9.86 -4.96
N ASP A 15 7.08 -8.85 -5.68
CA ASP A 15 6.38 -8.25 -6.79
C ASP A 15 6.27 -9.40 -7.81
N ILE A 16 5.27 -10.27 -7.64
CA ILE A 16 5.00 -11.36 -8.59
C ILE A 16 4.78 -10.66 -9.92
N GLU A 17 5.64 -10.99 -10.89
CA GLU A 17 5.51 -10.43 -12.22
C GLU A 17 4.22 -10.96 -12.85
N VAL A 18 3.24 -10.06 -12.97
CA VAL A 18 1.96 -10.39 -13.59
C VAL A 18 2.15 -10.42 -15.11
N PRO A 19 1.75 -11.50 -15.81
CA PRO A 19 1.82 -11.58 -17.26
C PRO A 19 0.92 -10.52 -17.92
N LYS A 20 1.48 -9.35 -18.28
CA LYS A 20 0.72 -8.21 -18.81
C LYS A 20 -0.12 -8.56 -20.05
N ALA A 21 0.39 -9.47 -20.88
CA ALA A 21 -0.31 -9.97 -22.06
C ALA A 21 -1.70 -10.55 -21.75
N MET A 22 -1.92 -11.10 -20.55
CA MET A 22 -3.24 -11.59 -20.15
C MET A 22 -4.24 -10.44 -19.97
N GLY A 23 -3.78 -9.31 -19.43
CA GLY A 23 -4.56 -8.09 -19.35
C GLY A 23 -4.83 -7.51 -20.73
N ASP A 24 -3.82 -7.50 -21.61
CA ASP A 24 -3.98 -7.01 -22.98
C ASP A 24 -5.04 -7.82 -23.75
N ILE A 25 -5.05 -9.16 -23.61
CA ILE A 25 -6.08 -10.03 -24.20
C ILE A 25 -7.46 -9.75 -23.57
N PHE A 26 -7.51 -9.57 -22.24
CA PHE A 26 -8.75 -9.23 -21.54
C PHE A 26 -9.33 -7.89 -22.01
N GLU A 27 -8.50 -6.89 -22.28
CA GLU A 27 -8.91 -5.56 -22.74
C GLU A 27 -9.16 -5.50 -24.26
N SER A 28 -8.78 -6.53 -25.03
CA SER A 28 -8.94 -6.58 -26.48
C SER A 28 -10.41 -6.80 -26.88
N ASP A 29 -11.19 -5.71 -26.91
CA ASP A 29 -12.58 -5.74 -27.38
C ASP A 29 -12.68 -5.59 -28.91
N SER A 30 -13.50 -6.43 -29.54
CA SER A 30 -13.84 -6.37 -30.97
C SER A 30 -15.28 -5.91 -31.23
N GLY A 31 -16.04 -5.60 -30.19
CA GLY A 31 -17.46 -5.28 -30.24
C GLY A 31 -17.76 -3.79 -30.45
N ARG A 32 -18.81 -3.49 -31.23
CA ARG A 32 -19.31 -2.12 -31.47
C ARG A 32 -20.39 -1.66 -30.47
N SER A 33 -20.65 -2.42 -29.40
CA SER A 33 -21.75 -2.16 -28.45
C SER A 33 -21.29 -2.30 -26.99
N LEU A 34 -21.28 -1.17 -26.27
CA LEU A 34 -20.89 -1.10 -24.87
C LEU A 34 -21.84 -1.87 -23.95
N ASP A 35 -23.12 -1.96 -24.28
CA ASP A 35 -24.10 -2.71 -23.46
C ASP A 35 -23.78 -4.21 -23.44
N VAL A 36 -23.36 -4.76 -24.59
CA VAL A 36 -22.96 -6.17 -24.70
C VAL A 36 -21.65 -6.41 -23.94
N VAL A 37 -20.67 -5.51 -24.11
CA VAL A 37 -19.38 -5.56 -23.40
C VAL A 37 -19.61 -5.53 -21.89
N TRP A 38 -20.37 -4.55 -21.40
CA TRP A 38 -20.66 -4.42 -19.99
C TRP A 38 -21.36 -5.64 -19.43
N ARG A 39 -22.35 -6.21 -20.13
CA ARG A 39 -23.03 -7.43 -19.69
C ARG A 39 -22.07 -8.61 -19.53
N ILE A 40 -21.09 -8.77 -20.43
CA ILE A 40 -20.11 -9.87 -20.34
C ILE A 40 -19.12 -9.60 -19.19
N PHE A 41 -18.50 -8.42 -19.18
CA PHE A 41 -17.46 -8.07 -18.20
C PHE A 41 -18.01 -7.98 -16.79
N TYR A 42 -19.21 -7.42 -16.61
CA TYR A 42 -19.86 -7.35 -15.31
C TYR A 42 -20.08 -8.74 -14.73
N ASN A 43 -20.56 -9.71 -15.53
CA ASN A 43 -20.76 -11.08 -15.06
C ASN A 43 -19.43 -11.77 -14.71
N LEU A 44 -18.37 -11.51 -15.48
CA LEU A 44 -17.03 -12.07 -15.22
C LEU A 44 -16.36 -11.47 -13.98
N MET A 45 -16.59 -10.18 -13.71
CA MET A 45 -15.97 -9.44 -12.60
C MET A 45 -16.90 -9.24 -11.38
N LYS A 46 -18.10 -9.81 -11.41
CA LYS A 46 -19.19 -9.48 -10.47
C LYS A 46 -18.74 -9.57 -9.01
N GLU A 47 -18.14 -10.71 -8.64
CA GLU A 47 -17.70 -10.96 -7.27
C GLU A 47 -16.63 -9.94 -6.81
N THR A 48 -15.64 -9.67 -7.66
CA THR A 48 -14.59 -8.68 -7.38
C THR A 48 -15.16 -7.27 -7.24
N ILE A 49 -16.12 -6.89 -8.09
CA ILE A 49 -16.81 -5.60 -8.01
C ILE A 49 -17.59 -5.50 -6.70
N GLU A 50 -18.37 -6.52 -6.35
CA GLU A 50 -19.17 -6.58 -5.12
C GLU A 50 -18.29 -6.51 -3.87
N GLU A 51 -17.16 -7.24 -3.86
CA GLU A 51 -16.17 -7.16 -2.78
C GLU A 51 -15.57 -5.76 -2.68
N CYS A 52 -15.16 -5.15 -3.80
CA CYS A 52 -14.57 -3.81 -3.79
C CYS A 52 -15.58 -2.73 -3.39
N CYS A 53 -16.86 -2.90 -3.71
CA CYS A 53 -17.94 -2.00 -3.28
C CYS A 53 -18.24 -2.16 -1.79
N SER A 54 -18.22 -3.38 -1.27
CA SER A 54 -18.49 -3.68 0.14
C SER A 54 -17.30 -3.31 1.04
N ASN A 55 -16.08 -3.51 0.54
CA ASN A 55 -14.82 -3.28 1.23
C ASN A 55 -13.88 -2.42 0.36
N PRO A 56 -14.14 -1.10 0.24
CA PRO A 56 -13.33 -0.24 -0.60
C PRO A 56 -11.85 -0.27 -0.20
N PRO A 57 -10.92 -0.56 -1.12
CA PRO A 57 -9.50 -0.61 -0.81
C PRO A 57 -9.01 0.76 -0.34
N ARG A 58 -8.49 0.82 0.88
CA ARG A 58 -7.94 2.06 1.44
C ARG A 58 -6.49 2.21 1.04
N SER A 59 -6.12 3.41 0.59
CA SER A 59 -4.73 3.78 0.38
C SER A 59 -4.03 3.89 1.74
N PRO A 60 -2.97 3.10 2.03
CA PRO A 60 -2.16 3.20 3.24
C PRO A 60 -1.56 4.59 3.43
N VAL A 61 -1.15 5.26 2.34
CA VAL A 61 -0.63 6.63 2.41
C VAL A 61 -1.72 7.58 2.90
N ARG A 62 -2.93 7.48 2.34
CA ARG A 62 -4.06 8.31 2.76
C ARG A 62 -4.46 8.00 4.20
N GLU A 63 -4.59 6.73 4.56
CA GLU A 63 -4.94 6.31 5.91
C GLU A 63 -3.90 6.80 6.94
N LEU A 64 -2.60 6.75 6.62
CA LEU A 64 -1.56 7.23 7.50
C LEU A 64 -1.66 8.75 7.72
N LEU A 65 -1.90 9.52 6.65
CA LEU A 65 -2.08 10.97 6.74
C LEU A 65 -3.36 11.36 7.47
N GLU A 66 -4.43 10.55 7.37
CA GLU A 66 -5.66 10.71 8.15
C GLU A 66 -5.44 10.37 9.65
N MET A 67 -4.59 9.37 9.96
CA MET A 67 -4.29 8.95 11.33
C MET A 67 -3.33 9.88 12.07
N GLU A 68 -2.34 10.43 11.36
CA GLU A 68 -1.30 11.32 11.89
C GLU A 68 -1.20 12.61 11.05
N PRO A 69 -2.25 13.46 11.06
CA PRO A 69 -2.25 14.71 10.31
C PRO A 69 -1.11 15.61 10.79
N ASP A 70 -0.45 16.27 9.83
CA ASP A 70 0.72 17.18 10.01
C ASP A 70 1.97 16.58 10.68
N ARG A 71 1.88 15.32 11.14
CA ARG A 71 2.96 14.60 11.84
C ARG A 71 3.66 13.59 10.96
N ALA A 72 2.96 12.99 9.99
CA ALA A 72 3.57 12.08 9.03
C ALA A 72 4.15 12.87 7.83
N ARG A 73 5.44 12.70 7.57
CA ARG A 73 6.16 13.33 6.46
C ARG A 73 6.91 12.29 5.65
N PHE A 74 6.68 12.30 4.35
CA PHE A 74 7.40 11.44 3.41
C PHE A 74 8.64 12.18 2.87
N SER A 75 9.76 11.48 2.79
CA SER A 75 10.98 11.97 2.18
C SER A 75 10.81 12.11 0.67
N LYS A 76 11.73 12.87 0.05
CA LYS A 76 11.91 12.82 -1.39
C LYS A 76 12.36 11.42 -1.82
N LEU A 77 12.15 11.14 -3.09
CA LEU A 77 12.62 9.95 -3.78
C LEU A 77 14.15 9.85 -3.71
N GLU A 78 14.65 8.70 -3.26
CA GLU A 78 16.05 8.32 -3.32
C GLU A 78 16.19 7.11 -4.24
N ARG A 79 17.09 7.15 -5.23
CA ARG A 79 17.36 6.01 -6.11
C ARG A 79 18.58 5.26 -5.59
N ILE A 80 18.42 3.96 -5.34
CA ILE A 80 19.53 3.08 -5.00
C ILE A 80 20.14 2.60 -6.31
N LEU A 81 21.35 3.08 -6.62
CA LEU A 81 22.00 2.81 -7.91
C LEU A 81 22.28 1.31 -8.12
N GLU A 82 22.65 0.60 -7.07
CA GLU A 82 23.01 -0.83 -7.12
C GLU A 82 21.85 -1.73 -7.50
N SER A 83 20.63 -1.42 -7.03
CA SER A 83 19.44 -2.24 -7.27
C SER A 83 18.47 -1.64 -8.29
N GLY A 84 18.68 -0.38 -8.69
CA GLY A 84 17.72 0.40 -9.48
C GLY A 84 16.40 0.73 -8.77
N LYS A 85 16.22 0.28 -7.51
CA LYS A 85 15.00 0.49 -6.73
C LYS A 85 14.94 1.92 -6.19
N VAL A 86 13.72 2.36 -5.92
CA VAL A 86 13.41 3.62 -5.24
C VAL A 86 13.23 3.36 -3.76
N ARG A 87 13.85 4.18 -2.92
CA ARG A 87 13.65 4.24 -1.48
C ARG A 87 12.88 5.52 -1.11
N VAL A 88 11.92 5.38 -0.21
CA VAL A 88 11.22 6.49 0.44
C VAL A 88 11.17 6.22 1.94
N THR A 89 11.31 7.27 2.74
CA THR A 89 11.17 7.19 4.19
C THR A 89 9.96 7.96 4.65
N VAL A 90 9.14 7.39 5.52
CA VAL A 90 8.11 8.12 6.26
C VAL A 90 8.59 8.36 7.69
N ASP A 91 8.57 9.62 8.11
CA ASP A 91 8.87 10.06 9.47
C ASP A 91 7.59 10.55 10.14
N ILE A 92 7.27 9.97 11.29
CA ILE A 92 6.14 10.35 12.12
C ILE A 92 6.69 11.07 13.34
N LEU A 93 6.51 12.40 13.36
CA LEU A 93 7.10 13.30 14.34
C LEU A 93 6.89 12.79 15.78
N GLY A 94 8.01 12.51 16.45
CA GLY A 94 8.06 12.07 17.84
C GLY A 94 7.61 10.62 18.11
N LYS A 95 7.46 9.80 17.07
CA LYS A 95 7.04 8.39 17.19
C LYS A 95 8.05 7.43 16.57
N CYS A 96 8.19 7.45 15.25
CA CYS A 96 8.89 6.41 14.52
C CYS A 96 9.20 6.84 13.08
N ARG A 97 10.16 6.13 12.47
CA ARG A 97 10.58 6.36 11.09
C ARG A 97 10.70 5.01 10.37
N PHE A 98 10.11 4.90 9.19
CA PHE A 98 10.10 3.67 8.40
C PHE A 98 10.52 3.92 6.96
N THR A 99 11.34 3.04 6.42
CA THR A 99 11.72 3.05 5.00
C THR A 99 10.85 2.07 4.22
N GLY A 100 10.59 2.39 2.96
CA GLY A 100 9.96 1.52 1.98
C GLY A 100 10.75 1.55 0.68
N MET A 101 10.91 0.39 0.06
CA MET A 101 11.59 0.24 -1.23
C MET A 101 10.63 -0.31 -2.27
N GLY A 102 10.83 0.03 -3.53
CA GLY A 102 10.05 -0.53 -4.63
C GLY A 102 10.58 -0.11 -6.00
N ARG A 103 10.07 -0.74 -7.06
CA ARG A 103 10.39 -0.39 -8.46
C ARG A 103 9.92 1.01 -8.88
N SER A 104 9.07 1.66 -8.08
CA SER A 104 8.60 3.02 -8.32
C SER A 104 8.42 3.80 -7.02
N TYR A 105 8.35 5.14 -7.12
CA TYR A 105 8.04 6.03 -6.00
C TYR A 105 6.73 5.68 -5.31
N ARG A 106 5.71 5.29 -6.09
CA ARG A 106 4.38 4.95 -5.56
C ARG A 106 4.44 3.72 -4.68
N ILE A 107 5.14 2.67 -5.13
CA ILE A 107 5.29 1.42 -4.37
C ILE A 107 6.13 1.68 -3.11
N ALA A 108 7.25 2.39 -3.23
CA ALA A 108 8.10 2.73 -2.08
C ALA A 108 7.33 3.52 -0.99
N ASN A 109 6.53 4.52 -1.37
CA ASN A 109 5.65 5.23 -0.43
C ASN A 109 4.63 4.30 0.24
N TYR A 110 4.00 3.45 -0.58
CA TYR A 110 2.97 2.54 -0.12
C TYR A 110 3.52 1.53 0.90
N THR A 111 4.70 0.96 0.63
CA THR A 111 5.41 0.05 1.54
C THR A 111 5.83 0.75 2.83
N ALA A 112 6.38 1.97 2.75
CA ALA A 112 6.71 2.76 3.93
C ALA A 112 5.48 3.06 4.80
N ALA A 113 4.37 3.46 4.17
CA ALA A 113 3.11 3.75 4.85
C ALA A 113 2.48 2.49 5.48
N LYS A 114 2.50 1.35 4.79
CA LYS A 114 2.06 0.06 5.33
C LYS A 114 2.81 -0.30 6.62
N ARG A 115 4.15 -0.20 6.59
CA ARG A 115 5.02 -0.49 7.75
C ARG A 115 4.67 0.43 8.92
N ALA A 116 4.53 1.73 8.65
CA ALA A 116 4.11 2.72 9.64
C ALA A 116 2.73 2.43 10.25
N LEU A 117 1.72 2.14 9.44
CA LEU A 117 0.37 1.82 9.91
C LEU A 117 0.34 0.54 10.76
N ARG A 118 1.10 -0.49 10.35
CA ARG A 118 1.21 -1.74 11.13
C ARG A 118 1.72 -1.45 12.55
N TYR A 119 2.75 -0.61 12.65
CA TYR A 119 3.30 -0.19 13.93
C TYR A 119 2.30 0.65 14.75
N LEU A 120 1.67 1.66 14.16
CA LEU A 120 0.70 2.52 14.86
C LEU A 120 -0.51 1.72 15.39
N ARG A 121 -1.04 0.79 14.60
CA ARG A 121 -2.13 -0.10 15.03
C ARG A 121 -1.68 -1.01 16.19
N SER A 122 -0.46 -1.54 16.14
CA SER A 122 0.11 -2.32 17.25
C SER A 122 0.21 -1.50 18.54
N LEU A 123 0.68 -0.25 18.46
CA LEU A 123 0.71 0.66 19.61
C LEU A 123 -0.69 0.95 20.17
N LYS A 124 -1.67 1.21 19.30
CA LYS A 124 -3.07 1.45 19.70
C LYS A 124 -3.63 0.25 20.45
N ASN A 125 -3.47 -0.95 19.91
CA ASN A 125 -3.94 -2.19 20.52
C ASN A 125 -3.28 -2.46 21.89
N ARG A 126 -1.98 -2.17 22.04
CA ARG A 126 -1.27 -2.29 23.32
C ARG A 126 -1.83 -1.32 24.37
N LYS A 127 -2.11 -0.08 23.98
CA LYS A 127 -2.71 0.93 24.89
C LYS A 127 -4.11 0.54 25.33
N GLU A 128 -4.94 0.07 24.41
CA GLU A 128 -6.31 -0.39 24.72
C GLU A 128 -6.29 -1.58 25.69
N ARG A 129 -5.41 -2.57 25.47
CA ARG A 129 -5.24 -3.71 26.39
C ARG A 129 -4.73 -3.31 27.77
N ALA A 130 -3.89 -2.28 27.87
CA ALA A 130 -3.42 -1.77 29.15
C ALA A 130 -4.53 -1.04 29.91
N ALA A 131 -5.38 -0.28 29.20
CA ALA A 131 -6.51 0.43 29.79
C ALA A 131 -7.62 -0.50 30.30
N MET A 132 -7.81 -1.67 29.67
CA MET A 132 -8.82 -2.65 30.06
C MET A 132 -8.41 -3.55 31.24
N LYS A 133 -7.15 -3.45 31.69
CA LYS A 133 -6.60 -4.20 32.84
C LYS A 133 -6.63 -3.42 34.16
N ILE A 134 -7.25 -2.24 34.15
CA ILE A 134 -7.50 -1.36 35.30
C ILE A 134 -9.00 -1.43 35.58
#